data_AF-A0A4C1VBR0-F1
#
_entry.id   AF-A0A4C1VBR0-F1
#
_cell.length_a   1.000
_cell.length_b   1.000
_cell.length_c   1.000
_cell.angle_alpha   90.00
_cell.angle_beta   90.00
_cell.angle_gamma   90.00
#
_symmetry.space_group_name_H-M   'P 1'
#
loop_
_entity.id
_entity.type
_entity.pdbx_description
1 polymer ?
#
loop_
_entity_poly.entity_id
_entity_poly.type
_entity_poly.pdbx_seq_one_letter_code
_entity_poly.pdbx_strand_id
1 'polypeptide(L)'
;MLLRSRKCVTEDERPLHYFRGYHNTDCDTECAVLAVRRACGCVPLFTPHHPGHPYCTLTALPCVVRIRNKMNERNVSKKECDCPRECFSRHYKIDSSVGNVGAHRHIVNAWLYRRRRRRPRPARARWARATSAMWALDLSQA
;
A
#
# COMPACT_ATOMS: atom_id res chain seq x y z
N MET A 1 23.59 -29.97 -7.90
CA MET A 1 22.55 -31.00 -8.14
C MET A 1 21.75 -30.55 -9.37
N LEU A 2 21.82 -31.24 -10.51
CA LEU A 2 21.38 -30.73 -11.82
C LEU A 2 19.85 -30.55 -11.97
N LEU A 3 19.45 -29.55 -12.78
CA LEU A 3 18.09 -29.14 -13.19
C LEU A 3 17.10 -30.29 -13.49
N ARG A 4 17.60 -31.45 -13.96
CA ARG A 4 16.78 -32.56 -14.49
C ARG A 4 15.96 -33.34 -13.46
N SER A 5 16.34 -33.37 -12.18
CA SER A 5 15.63 -34.16 -11.16
C SER A 5 14.49 -33.42 -10.47
N ARG A 6 14.58 -32.08 -10.36
CA ARG A 6 13.69 -31.26 -9.52
C ARG A 6 12.50 -30.66 -10.27
N LYS A 7 12.57 -30.57 -11.61
CA LYS A 7 11.55 -29.93 -12.47
C LYS A 7 11.25 -28.47 -12.08
N CYS A 8 12.20 -27.81 -11.41
CA CYS A 8 12.15 -26.41 -11.05
C CYS A 8 13.54 -25.79 -11.26
N VAL A 9 13.59 -24.47 -11.39
CA VAL A 9 14.79 -23.68 -11.66
C VAL A 9 15.18 -22.91 -10.39
N THR A 10 16.46 -22.92 -10.01
CA THR A 10 16.99 -22.00 -8.98
C THR A 10 17.43 -20.68 -9.59
N GLU A 11 17.57 -19.63 -8.77
CA GLU A 11 17.87 -18.26 -9.24
C GLU A 11 19.08 -18.18 -10.19
N ASP A 12 20.14 -18.97 -9.93
CA ASP A 12 21.39 -18.96 -10.71
C ASP A 12 21.42 -19.95 -11.91
N GLU A 13 20.42 -20.83 -12.04
CA GLU A 13 20.45 -21.90 -13.05
C GLU A 13 20.06 -21.43 -14.45
N ARG A 14 19.24 -20.37 -14.54
CA ARG A 14 18.75 -19.82 -15.80
C ARG A 14 18.91 -18.30 -15.79
N PRO A 15 19.97 -17.78 -16.43
CA PRO A 15 20.16 -16.34 -16.51
C PRO A 15 19.07 -15.71 -17.37
N LEU A 16 18.57 -14.56 -16.92
CA LEU A 16 17.69 -13.68 -17.67
C LEU A 16 18.55 -12.53 -18.24
N HIS A 17 18.15 -11.96 -19.37
CA HIS A 17 18.82 -10.82 -20.00
C HIS A 17 18.64 -9.53 -19.22
N TYR A 18 17.45 -9.29 -18.66
CA TYR A 18 17.12 -8.01 -18.01
C TYR A 18 17.09 -8.09 -16.48
N PHE A 19 17.06 -9.28 -15.90
CA PHE A 19 16.90 -9.50 -14.46
C PHE A 19 18.11 -10.23 -13.88
N ARG A 20 18.43 -9.96 -12.62
CA ARG A 20 19.63 -10.49 -11.97
C ARG A 20 19.54 -11.98 -11.62
N GLY A 21 18.35 -12.49 -11.37
CA GLY A 21 18.10 -13.88 -10.98
C GLY A 21 16.79 -14.39 -11.54
N TYR A 22 16.62 -15.70 -11.57
CA TYR A 22 15.42 -16.33 -12.08
C TYR A 22 14.26 -16.30 -11.08
N HIS A 23 13.21 -15.56 -11.43
CA HIS A 23 11.87 -15.69 -10.84
C HIS A 23 10.84 -15.96 -11.93
N ASN A 24 9.73 -16.62 -11.58
CA ASN A 24 8.68 -16.93 -12.57
C ASN A 24 8.12 -15.66 -13.23
N THR A 25 7.84 -14.63 -12.43
CA THR A 25 7.33 -13.34 -12.93
C THR A 25 8.33 -12.62 -13.82
N ASP A 26 9.62 -12.76 -13.52
CA ASP A 26 10.70 -12.13 -14.27
C ASP A 26 10.88 -12.83 -15.63
N CYS A 27 10.73 -14.17 -15.67
CA CYS A 27 10.70 -14.93 -16.92
C CYS A 27 9.52 -14.53 -17.81
N ASP A 28 8.31 -14.42 -17.24
CA ASP A 28 7.11 -14.03 -18.01
C ASP A 28 7.24 -12.61 -18.57
N THR A 29 7.74 -11.67 -17.76
CA THR A 29 7.95 -10.29 -18.19
C THR A 29 9.06 -10.19 -19.23
N GLU A 30 10.17 -10.92 -19.06
CA GLU A 30 11.22 -11.01 -20.06
C GLU A 30 10.72 -11.60 -21.38
N CYS A 31 9.91 -12.66 -21.34
CA CYS A 31 9.33 -13.25 -22.54
C CYS A 31 8.51 -12.20 -23.34
N ALA A 32 7.69 -11.40 -22.66
CA ALA A 32 6.94 -10.32 -23.29
C ALA A 32 7.86 -9.22 -23.85
N VAL A 33 8.92 -8.85 -23.14
CA VAL A 33 9.92 -7.87 -23.60
C VAL A 33 10.65 -8.39 -24.83
N LEU A 34 11.06 -9.65 -24.85
CA LEU A 34 11.74 -10.29 -25.98
C LEU A 34 10.81 -10.38 -27.20
N ALA A 35 9.52 -10.67 -27.01
CA ALA A 35 8.54 -10.65 -28.09
C ALA A 35 8.41 -9.25 -28.71
N VAL A 36 8.31 -8.20 -27.89
CA VAL A 36 8.30 -6.81 -28.34
C VAL A 36 9.60 -6.44 -29.05
N ARG A 37 10.75 -6.81 -28.49
CA ARG A 37 12.07 -6.53 -29.08
C ARG A 37 12.22 -7.18 -30.46
N ARG A 38 11.84 -8.45 -30.59
CA ARG A 38 11.90 -9.18 -31.87
C ARG A 38 10.98 -8.59 -32.93
N ALA A 39 9.78 -8.13 -32.55
CA ALA A 39 8.77 -7.65 -33.49
C ALA A 39 8.87 -6.15 -33.82
N CYS A 40 9.30 -5.33 -32.86
CA CYS A 40 9.30 -3.87 -32.96
C CYS A 40 10.71 -3.25 -32.94
N GLY A 41 11.76 -4.03 -32.65
CA GLY A 41 13.15 -3.58 -32.66
C GLY A 41 13.58 -2.72 -31.46
N CYS A 42 12.72 -2.58 -30.45
CA CYS A 42 12.96 -1.75 -29.26
C CYS A 42 12.48 -2.44 -27.99
N VAL A 43 12.95 -1.98 -26.83
CA VAL A 43 12.52 -2.48 -25.52
C VAL A 43 11.59 -1.48 -24.81
N PRO A 44 10.56 -1.94 -24.09
CA PRO A 44 9.70 -1.04 -23.30
C PRO A 44 10.48 -0.24 -22.25
N LEU A 45 10.00 0.98 -21.96
CA LEU A 45 10.64 1.89 -20.99
C LEU A 45 10.68 1.36 -19.55
N PHE A 46 9.75 0.49 -19.16
CA PHE A 46 9.70 -0.10 -17.82
C PHE A 46 10.70 -1.24 -17.63
N THR A 47 11.33 -1.71 -18.71
CA THR A 47 12.31 -2.80 -18.65
C THR A 47 13.60 -2.30 -17.99
N PRO A 48 14.23 -3.09 -17.10
CA PRO A 48 15.53 -2.77 -16.55
C PRO A 48 16.55 -2.43 -17.64
N HIS A 49 17.47 -1.51 -17.34
CA HIS A 49 18.46 -1.07 -18.31
C HIS A 49 19.39 -2.21 -18.72
N HIS A 50 19.49 -2.47 -20.02
CA HIS A 50 20.44 -3.41 -20.59
C HIS A 50 21.20 -2.73 -21.74
N PRO A 51 22.56 -2.69 -21.68
CA PRO A 51 23.35 -2.11 -22.76
C PRO A 51 23.10 -2.85 -24.08
N GLY A 52 22.90 -2.09 -25.16
CA GLY A 52 22.75 -2.62 -26.52
C GLY A 52 21.31 -2.69 -27.05
N HIS A 53 20.30 -2.26 -26.29
CA HIS A 53 18.90 -2.24 -26.77
C HIS A 53 18.26 -0.85 -26.64
N PRO A 54 17.79 -0.24 -27.75
CA PRO A 54 17.14 1.06 -27.70
C PRO A 54 15.74 0.96 -27.07
N TYR A 55 15.37 1.97 -26.28
CA TYR A 55 14.01 2.06 -25.74
C TYR A 55 13.00 2.45 -26.81
N CYS A 56 11.77 1.94 -26.68
CA CYS A 56 10.68 2.27 -27.58
C CYS A 56 10.26 3.74 -27.40
N THR A 57 10.18 4.47 -28.51
CA THR A 57 9.64 5.82 -28.60
C THR A 57 8.11 5.80 -28.80
N LEU A 58 7.47 6.97 -28.73
CA LEU A 58 6.03 7.12 -28.98
C LEU A 58 5.60 6.57 -30.36
N THR A 59 6.47 6.66 -31.36
CA THR A 59 6.21 6.14 -32.72
C THR A 59 6.13 4.62 -32.77
N ALA A 60 6.81 3.91 -31.87
CA ALA A 60 6.80 2.46 -31.79
C ALA A 60 5.62 1.91 -30.94
N LEU A 61 4.92 2.77 -30.19
CA LEU A 61 3.81 2.36 -29.30
C LEU A 61 2.73 1.52 -29.99
N PRO A 62 2.26 1.83 -31.23
CA PRO A 62 1.26 1.01 -31.90
C PRO A 62 1.73 -0.44 -32.10
N CYS A 63 3.03 -0.64 -32.39
CA CYS A 63 3.61 -1.98 -32.50
C CYS A 63 3.64 -2.68 -31.14
N VAL A 64 4.12 -2.01 -30.10
CA VAL A 64 4.21 -2.55 -28.73
C VAL A 64 2.84 -2.99 -28.23
N VAL A 65 1.81 -2.16 -28.40
CA VAL A 65 0.43 -2.46 -27.98
C VAL A 65 -0.12 -3.65 -28.74
N ARG A 66 0.10 -3.72 -30.06
CA ARG A 66 -0.35 -4.86 -30.88
C ARG A 66 0.27 -6.18 -30.41
N ILE A 67 1.58 -6.19 -30.14
CA ILE A 67 2.28 -7.40 -29.67
C ILE A 67 1.82 -7.76 -28.27
N ARG A 68 1.68 -6.77 -27.36
CA ARG A 68 1.20 -7.02 -26.00
C ARG A 68 -0.23 -7.59 -25.98
N ASN A 69 -1.12 -7.11 -26.85
CA ASN A 69 -2.47 -7.65 -26.98
C ASN A 69 -2.45 -9.11 -27.46
N LYS A 70 -1.63 -9.43 -28.47
CA LYS A 70 -1.45 -10.81 -28.93
C LYS A 70 -0.89 -11.71 -27.83
N MET A 71 0.08 -11.23 -27.04
CA MET A 71 0.63 -11.99 -25.93
C MET A 71 -0.40 -12.20 -24.81
N ASN A 72 -1.28 -11.23 -24.55
CA ASN A 72 -2.33 -11.38 -23.52
C ASN A 72 -3.42 -12.38 -23.91
N GLU A 73 -3.50 -12.80 -25.17
CA GLU A 73 -4.37 -13.90 -25.56
C GLU A 73 -3.86 -15.18 -24.88
N ARG A 74 -4.66 -15.73 -23.94
CA ARG A 74 -4.27 -16.85 -23.05
C ARG A 74 -3.68 -18.06 -23.77
N ASN A 75 -4.08 -18.28 -25.03
CA ASN A 75 -3.61 -19.38 -25.86
C ASN A 75 -2.23 -19.14 -26.50
N VAL A 76 -1.85 -17.87 -26.69
CA VAL A 76 -0.59 -17.46 -27.33
C VAL A 76 0.51 -17.32 -26.28
N SER A 77 0.24 -16.64 -25.17
CA SER A 77 1.23 -16.44 -24.07
C SER A 77 1.84 -17.76 -23.59
N LYS A 78 0.99 -18.78 -23.41
CA LYS A 78 1.38 -20.04 -22.77
C LYS A 78 2.09 -21.00 -23.73
N LYS A 79 1.93 -20.80 -25.04
CA LYS A 79 2.62 -21.59 -26.07
C LYS A 79 3.98 -21.02 -26.42
N GLU A 80 4.14 -19.69 -26.38
CA GLU A 80 5.36 -19.02 -26.79
C GLU A 80 6.40 -18.90 -25.65
N CYS A 81 5.97 -18.85 -24.39
CA CYS A 81 6.86 -18.69 -23.23
C CYS A 81 7.10 -20.01 -22.48
N ASP A 82 8.33 -20.53 -22.53
CA ASP A 82 8.79 -21.63 -21.67
C ASP A 82 9.41 -21.07 -20.39
N CYS A 83 8.56 -20.90 -19.36
CA CYS A 83 8.94 -20.43 -18.03
C CYS A 83 8.65 -21.53 -16.98
N PRO A 84 9.63 -22.39 -16.67
CA PRO A 84 9.50 -23.39 -15.61
C PRO A 84 9.27 -22.74 -14.24
N ARG A 85 8.77 -23.50 -13.26
CA ARG A 85 8.58 -22.96 -11.91
C ARG A 85 9.92 -22.79 -11.18
N GLU A 86 10.04 -21.72 -10.41
CA GLU A 86 11.10 -21.51 -9.43
C GLU A 86 11.03 -22.55 -8.31
N CYS A 87 12.19 -23.00 -7.82
CA CYS A 87 12.25 -23.96 -6.72
C CYS A 87 11.90 -23.33 -5.37
N PHE A 88 12.22 -22.05 -5.18
CA PHE A 88 12.02 -21.33 -3.94
C PHE A 88 11.07 -20.16 -4.19
N SER A 89 9.80 -20.34 -3.84
CA SER A 89 8.80 -19.27 -3.93
C SER A 89 8.53 -18.67 -2.55
N ARG A 90 8.39 -17.34 -2.49
CA ARG A 90 8.05 -16.60 -1.27
C ARG A 90 6.70 -15.92 -1.47
N HIS A 91 5.71 -16.29 -0.66
CA HIS A 91 4.36 -15.73 -0.74
C HIS A 91 4.03 -14.98 0.55
N TYR A 92 3.50 -13.77 0.42
CA TYR A 92 3.09 -12.93 1.54
C TYR A 92 1.57 -12.76 1.53
N LYS A 93 0.94 -13.01 2.68
CA LYS A 93 -0.46 -12.64 2.91
C LYS A 93 -0.49 -11.20 3.40
N ILE A 94 -1.20 -10.33 2.69
CA ILE A 94 -1.33 -8.91 3.03
C ILE A 94 -2.74 -8.68 3.58
N ASP A 95 -2.84 -8.32 4.86
CA ASP A 95 -4.08 -7.86 5.47
C ASP A 95 -4.02 -6.32 5.57
N SER A 96 -4.95 -5.63 4.91
CA SER A 96 -5.00 -4.17 4.89
C SER A 96 -6.33 -3.67 5.44
N SER A 97 -6.27 -2.69 6.33
CA SER A 97 -7.43 -1.97 6.83
C SER A 97 -7.30 -0.49 6.49
N VAL A 98 -8.38 0.09 5.98
CA VAL A 98 -8.43 1.49 5.57
C VAL A 98 -9.29 2.26 6.57
N GLY A 99 -8.83 3.43 7.00
CA GLY A 99 -9.54 4.28 7.95
C GLY A 99 -9.43 5.75 7.58
N ASN A 100 -10.37 6.56 8.09
CA ASN A 100 -10.35 8.00 7.88
C ASN A 100 -9.27 8.66 8.76
N VAL A 101 -8.13 9.00 8.15
CA VAL A 101 -7.00 9.66 8.83
C VAL A 101 -7.41 11.05 9.38
N GLY A 102 -8.35 11.74 8.74
CA GLY A 102 -8.88 13.04 9.18
C GLY A 102 -9.72 12.97 10.46
N ALA A 103 -10.28 11.81 10.80
CA ALA A 103 -11.04 11.61 12.04
C ALA A 103 -10.17 11.72 13.30
N HIS A 104 -8.84 11.57 13.19
CA HIS A 104 -7.91 11.68 14.31
C HIS A 104 -8.05 13.00 15.08
N ARG A 105 -8.28 14.11 14.35
CA ARG A 105 -8.45 15.46 14.94
C ARG A 105 -9.68 15.56 15.85
N HIS A 106 -10.71 14.76 15.60
CA HIS A 106 -11.93 14.72 16.40
C HIS A 106 -11.82 13.76 17.60
N ILE A 107 -10.95 12.75 17.53
CA ILE A 107 -10.71 11.79 18.62
C ILE A 107 -9.90 12.43 19.77
N VAL A 108 -8.85 13.21 19.46
CA VAL A 108 -8.05 13.91 20.50
C VAL A 108 -8.92 14.92 21.28
N ASN A 109 -9.80 15.63 20.58
CA ASN A 109 -10.73 16.58 21.19
C ASN A 109 -11.82 15.88 22.03
N ALA A 110 -12.26 14.68 21.64
CA ALA A 110 -13.23 13.90 22.41
C ALA A 110 -12.66 13.43 23.76
N TRP A 111 -11.37 13.09 23.83
CA TRP A 111 -10.72 12.69 25.08
C TRP A 111 -10.57 13.87 26.06
N LEU A 112 -10.19 15.05 25.56
CA LEU A 112 -10.14 16.29 26.35
C LEU A 112 -11.52 16.72 26.87
N TYR A 113 -12.58 16.55 26.06
CA TYR A 113 -13.95 16.87 26.46
C TYR A 113 -14.48 15.92 27.55
N ARG A 114 -14.14 14.61 27.49
CA ARG A 114 -14.48 13.64 28.55
C ARG A 114 -13.77 13.94 29.88
N ARG A 115 -12.51 14.39 29.87
CA ARG A 115 -11.81 14.83 31.10
C ARG A 115 -12.46 16.06 31.74
N ARG A 116 -12.97 17.02 30.96
CA ARG A 116 -13.66 18.20 31.51
C ARG A 116 -14.99 17.88 32.19
N ARG A 117 -15.75 16.88 31.72
CA ARG A 117 -17.02 16.46 32.35
C ARG A 117 -16.85 15.59 33.61
N ARG A 118 -15.67 15.01 33.84
CA ARG A 118 -15.35 14.26 35.08
C ARG A 118 -14.77 15.13 36.20
N ARG A 119 -14.50 16.42 35.96
CA ARG A 119 -14.29 17.33 37.11
C ARG A 119 -15.64 17.47 37.82
N PRO A 120 -15.75 17.10 39.11
CA PRO A 120 -16.94 17.42 39.87
C PRO A 120 -17.17 18.93 39.75
N ARG A 121 -18.40 19.35 39.42
CA ARG A 121 -18.77 20.76 39.50
C ARG A 121 -18.39 21.22 40.92
N PRO A 122 -17.64 22.31 41.12
CA PRO A 122 -17.47 22.85 42.45
C PRO A 122 -18.88 23.08 43.00
N ALA A 123 -19.17 22.49 44.16
CA ALA A 123 -20.42 22.70 44.85
C ALA A 123 -20.63 24.21 44.93
N ARG A 124 -21.76 24.71 44.41
CA ARG A 124 -22.14 26.11 44.61
C ARG A 124 -22.18 26.31 46.12
N ALA A 125 -21.21 27.04 46.66
CA ALA A 125 -21.23 27.51 48.04
C ALA A 125 -22.48 28.38 48.19
N ARG A 126 -23.58 27.79 48.68
CA ARG A 126 -24.71 28.54 49.21
C ARG A 126 -24.27 29.00 50.58
N TRP A 127 -23.85 30.26 50.66
CA TRP A 127 -23.77 30.96 51.94
C TRP A 127 -25.15 30.87 52.60
N ALA A 128 -25.19 30.22 53.76
CA ALA A 128 -26.37 30.15 54.60
C ALA A 128 -26.72 31.57 55.04
N ARG A 129 -27.89 32.08 54.63
CA ARG A 129 -28.55 33.16 55.35
C ARG A 129 -29.25 32.53 56.54
N ALA A 130 -28.61 32.61 57.71
CA ALA A 130 -29.24 32.29 58.99
C ALA A 130 -30.19 33.43 59.37
N THR A 131 -31.49 33.18 59.13
CA THR A 131 -32.65 33.47 59.99
C THR A 131 -32.63 34.66 60.95
N SER A 132 -33.44 35.67 60.60
CA SER A 132 -34.55 36.28 61.36
C SER A 132 -34.50 36.47 62.89
N ALA A 133 -34.51 37.75 63.27
CA ALA A 133 -35.48 38.43 64.16
C ALA A 133 -35.43 38.28 65.70
N MET A 134 -35.74 39.42 66.32
CA MET A 134 -36.23 39.65 67.69
C MET A 134 -35.23 39.69 68.85
N TRP A 135 -34.71 40.88 69.12
CA TRP A 135 -34.84 41.47 70.47
C TRP A 135 -35.47 42.86 70.31
N ALA A 136 -36.65 43.01 70.89
CA ALA A 136 -37.30 44.29 71.15
C ALA A 136 -36.88 44.77 72.55
N LEU A 137 -36.61 46.06 72.69
CA LEU A 137 -37.18 46.97 73.69
C LEU A 137 -36.28 48.21 73.89
N ASP A 138 -36.92 49.35 73.68
CA ASP A 138 -36.78 50.66 74.31
C ASP A 138 -35.42 51.17 74.79
N LEU A 139 -35.06 52.37 74.31
CA LEU A 139 -34.85 53.52 75.19
C LEU A 139 -34.99 54.83 74.40
N SER A 140 -36.08 55.53 74.73
CA SER A 140 -36.32 56.96 74.54
C SER A 140 -35.30 57.80 75.31
N GLN A 141 -34.76 58.84 74.65
CA GLN A 141 -34.23 60.14 75.13
C GLN A 141 -33.35 60.71 73.99
N ALA A 142 -33.52 61.93 73.47
CA ALA A 142 -34.13 63.15 73.98
C ALA A 142 -34.70 64.00 72.83
#